data_AF-A0A5C8PCG3-F1
#
_entry.id   AF-A0A5C8PCG3-F1
#
_cell.length_a   1.000
_cell.length_b   1.000
_cell.length_c   1.000
_cell.angle_alpha   90.00
_cell.angle_beta   90.00
_cell.angle_gamma   90.00
#
_symmetry.space_group_name_H-M   'P 1'
#
loop_
_entity.id
_entity.type
_entity.pdbx_description
1 polymer ?
#
loop_
_entity_poly.entity_id
_entity_poly.type
_entity_poly.pdbx_seq_one_letter_code
_entity_poly.pdbx_strand_id
1 'polypeptide(L)'
;MTDVAASSRLAGRSPEARPNLQKPVNRLTAVIFVVLLAGGILFTAQSLYSDVTSAPGHTTTFLPFLLLGIALLVALGFEFVNGFHDTANAVATVIYTHSLAPHVAVVWSGLWTFLGVLVSSGAVAFGIISLLPVELILQVGSDAGFAMVFALLIAAILWNVGT
;
A
#
# COMPACT_ATOMS: atom_id res chain seq x y z
N MET A 1 -58.65 -5.11 8.95
CA MET A 1 -58.79 -3.68 8.58
C MET A 1 -57.63 -2.86 9.19
N THR A 2 -56.36 -3.17 8.89
CA THR A 2 -55.21 -2.46 9.49
C THR A 2 -54.08 -2.10 8.51
N ASP A 3 -54.09 -2.58 7.26
CA ASP A 3 -53.01 -2.31 6.30
C ASP A 3 -53.14 -1.02 5.48
N VAL A 4 -54.24 -0.28 5.61
CA VAL A 4 -54.46 0.94 4.82
C VAL A 4 -53.73 2.16 5.41
N ALA A 5 -53.31 2.11 6.68
CA ALA A 5 -52.64 3.22 7.36
C ALA A 5 -51.12 3.30 7.17
N ALA A 6 -50.48 2.23 6.65
CA ALA A 6 -49.03 2.21 6.42
C ALA A 6 -48.64 2.78 5.04
N SER A 7 -49.49 2.60 4.03
CA SER A 7 -49.24 3.03 2.65
C SER A 7 -49.22 4.56 2.49
N SER A 8 -50.00 5.28 3.29
CA SER A 8 -50.10 6.74 3.22
C SER A 8 -48.88 7.49 3.77
N ARG A 9 -47.98 6.81 4.51
CA ARG A 9 -46.76 7.42 5.07
C ARG A 9 -45.56 7.42 4.11
N LEU A 10 -45.66 6.71 2.99
CA LEU A 10 -44.58 6.59 2.00
C LEU A 10 -44.76 7.51 0.78
N ALA A 11 -45.90 8.20 0.67
CA ALA A 11 -46.24 9.05 -0.48
C ALA A 11 -45.54 10.43 -0.50
N GLY A 12 -44.66 10.73 0.45
CA GLY A 12 -44.05 12.05 0.64
C GLY A 12 -42.53 12.12 0.55
N ARG A 13 -41.82 11.04 0.23
CA ARG A 13 -40.36 11.11 0.03
C ARG A 13 -40.06 11.57 -1.40
N SER A 14 -39.76 12.85 -1.55
CA SER A 14 -39.05 13.37 -2.72
C SER A 14 -37.85 12.46 -3.02
N PRO A 15 -37.57 12.09 -4.27
CA PRO A 15 -36.34 11.36 -4.59
C PRO A 15 -35.16 12.23 -4.16
N GLU A 16 -34.41 11.79 -3.14
CA GLU A 16 -33.24 12.50 -2.66
C GLU A 16 -32.30 12.75 -3.86
N ALA A 17 -31.97 14.03 -4.08
CA ALA A 17 -31.08 14.43 -5.14
C ALA A 17 -29.72 13.74 -4.94
N ARG A 18 -29.40 12.78 -5.80
CA ARG A 18 -28.12 12.05 -5.74
C ARG A 18 -26.97 13.06 -5.76
N PRO A 19 -26.05 13.05 -4.77
CA PRO A 19 -24.88 13.90 -4.78
C PRO A 19 -24.10 13.69 -6.08
N ASN A 20 -23.93 14.76 -6.85
CA ASN A 20 -23.24 14.69 -8.14
C ASN A 20 -21.72 14.69 -7.90
N LEU A 21 -21.17 13.49 -7.74
CA LEU A 21 -19.78 13.25 -7.30
C LEU A 21 -18.77 13.19 -8.47
N GLN A 22 -19.21 13.35 -9.72
CA GLN A 22 -18.37 13.27 -10.93
C GLN A 22 -17.61 14.57 -11.23
N LYS A 23 -17.12 15.27 -10.20
CA LYS A 23 -16.30 16.46 -10.42
C LYS A 23 -14.86 16.04 -10.70
N PRO A 24 -14.21 16.60 -11.74
CA PRO A 24 -12.81 16.31 -12.01
C PRO A 24 -11.93 16.74 -10.83
N VAL A 25 -10.86 15.98 -10.60
CA VAL A 25 -9.91 16.24 -9.52
C VAL A 25 -9.35 17.65 -9.66
N ASN A 26 -9.39 18.43 -8.58
CA ASN A 26 -8.88 19.79 -8.57
C ASN A 26 -7.37 19.77 -8.86
N ARG A 27 -6.91 20.58 -9.82
CA ARG A 27 -5.48 20.66 -10.21
C ARG A 27 -4.60 20.98 -9.01
N LEU A 28 -5.09 21.76 -8.05
CA LEU A 28 -4.38 22.03 -6.80
C LEU A 28 -4.09 20.75 -6.00
N THR A 29 -5.08 19.86 -5.86
CA THR A 29 -4.92 18.58 -5.18
C THR A 29 -3.89 17.70 -5.88
N ALA A 30 -3.91 17.67 -7.22
CA ALA A 30 -2.91 16.94 -8.00
C ALA A 30 -1.50 17.52 -7.80
N VAL A 31 -1.33 18.85 -7.80
CA VAL A 31 -0.04 19.50 -7.53
C VAL A 31 0.47 19.18 -6.13
N ILE A 32 -0.40 19.28 -5.11
CA ILE A 32 -0.03 18.94 -3.73
C ILE A 32 0.43 17.48 -3.63
N PHE A 33 -0.30 16.55 -4.26
CA PHE A 33 0.06 15.14 -4.28
C PHE A 33 1.45 14.90 -4.90
N VAL A 34 1.73 15.52 -6.06
CA VAL A 34 3.03 15.40 -6.74
C VAL A 34 4.16 16.01 -5.92
N VAL A 35 3.94 17.16 -5.28
CA VAL A 35 4.93 17.81 -4.41
C VAL A 35 5.25 16.95 -3.19
N LEU A 36 4.24 16.37 -2.55
CA LEU A 36 4.44 15.46 -1.42
C LEU A 36 5.20 14.19 -1.84
N LEU A 37 4.85 13.62 -3.00
CA LEU A 37 5.53 12.44 -3.53
C LEU A 37 7.01 12.73 -3.83
N ALA A 38 7.28 13.82 -4.56
CA ALA A 38 8.64 14.23 -4.89
C ALA A 38 9.45 14.58 -3.64
N GLY A 39 8.84 15.27 -2.68
CA GLY A 39 9.45 15.58 -1.39
C GLY A 39 9.78 14.32 -0.58
N GLY A 40 8.88 13.33 -0.57
CA GLY A 40 9.11 12.03 0.07
C GLY A 40 10.27 11.27 -0.57
N ILE A 41 10.32 11.20 -1.90
CA ILE A 41 11.42 10.57 -2.65
C ILE A 41 12.75 11.28 -2.38
N LEU A 42 12.74 12.62 -2.34
CA LEU A 42 13.95 13.40 -2.08
C LEU A 42 14.44 13.18 -0.64
N PHE A 43 13.52 13.18 0.33
CA PHE A 43 13.83 12.90 1.73
C PHE A 43 14.41 11.51 1.90
N THR A 44 13.78 10.47 1.35
CA THR A 44 14.29 9.10 1.44
C THR A 44 15.64 8.94 0.76
N ALA A 45 15.86 9.56 -0.40
CA ALA A 45 17.15 9.56 -1.08
C ALA A 45 18.25 10.25 -0.24
N GLN A 46 17.93 11.38 0.39
CA GLN A 46 18.86 12.09 1.27
C GLN A 46 19.18 11.30 2.54
N SER A 47 18.17 10.74 3.21
CA SER A 47 18.35 9.87 4.39
C SER A 47 19.18 8.64 4.05
N LEU A 48 18.90 8.01 2.91
CA LEU A 48 19.65 6.85 2.45
C LEU A 48 21.12 7.22 2.16
N TYR A 49 21.36 8.36 1.51
CA TYR A 49 22.73 8.83 1.27
C TYR A 49 23.47 9.14 2.57
N SER A 50 22.82 9.79 3.55
CA SER A 50 23.45 10.05 4.85
C SER A 50 23.76 8.77 5.60
N ASP A 51 22.87 7.77 5.55
CA ASP A 51 23.07 6.49 6.24
C ASP A 51 24.18 5.67 5.60
N VAL A 52 24.21 5.60 4.26
CA VAL A 52 25.27 4.89 3.52
C VAL A 52 26.63 5.56 3.71
N THR A 53 26.69 6.89 3.81
CA THR A 53 27.94 7.62 4.03
C THR A 53 28.40 7.55 5.50
N SER A 54 27.47 7.37 6.43
CA SER A 54 27.77 7.22 7.87
C SER A 54 28.12 5.78 8.26
N ALA A 55 27.88 4.80 7.38
CA ALA A 55 28.17 3.39 7.62
C ALA A 55 29.69 3.13 7.70
N PRO A 56 30.19 2.41 8.73
CA PRO A 56 31.61 2.05 8.83
C PRO A 56 32.01 1.07 7.71
N GLY A 57 32.77 1.56 6.74
CA GLY A 57 33.23 0.77 5.59
C GLY A 57 32.84 1.42 4.27
N HIS A 58 33.63 2.41 3.84
CA HIS A 58 33.44 3.15 2.59
C HIS A 58 33.68 2.24 1.38
N THR A 59 32.69 1.40 1.08
CA THR A 59 32.71 0.60 -0.14
C THR A 59 32.22 1.51 -1.26
N THR A 60 33.12 2.29 -1.87
CA THR A 60 32.86 3.14 -3.05
C THR A 60 32.62 2.31 -4.32
N THR A 61 31.97 1.16 -4.18
CA THR A 61 31.68 0.23 -5.25
C THR A 61 30.26 0.52 -5.74
N PHE A 62 30.06 0.49 -7.06
CA PHE A 62 28.74 0.73 -7.67
C PHE A 62 27.73 -0.40 -7.38
N LEU A 63 28.22 -1.60 -7.05
CA LEU A 63 27.43 -2.81 -6.89
C LEU A 63 26.36 -2.74 -5.77
N PRO A 64 26.66 -2.30 -4.53
CA PRO A 64 25.63 -2.12 -3.49
C PRO A 64 24.50 -1.18 -3.89
N PHE A 65 24.80 -0.06 -4.56
CA PHE A 65 23.79 0.89 -5.02
C PHE A 65 22.90 0.29 -6.12
N LEU A 66 23.49 -0.49 -7.03
CA LEU A 66 22.73 -1.21 -8.06
C LEU A 66 21.81 -2.27 -7.45
N LEU A 67 22.34 -3.09 -6.53
CA LEU A 67 21.55 -4.12 -5.84
C LEU A 67 20.42 -3.50 -4.99
N LEU A 68 20.69 -2.38 -4.34
CA LEU A 68 19.68 -1.62 -3.59
C LEU A 68 18.59 -1.06 -4.51
N GLY A 69 18.97 -0.51 -5.67
CA GLY A 69 18.02 -0.04 -6.67
C GLY A 69 17.10 -1.16 -7.18
N ILE A 70 17.66 -2.34 -7.44
CA ILE A 70 16.88 -3.53 -7.84
C ILE A 70 15.94 -3.96 -6.70
N ALA A 71 16.44 -4.03 -5.47
CA ALA A 71 15.63 -4.41 -4.31
C ALA A 71 14.46 -3.44 -4.08
N LEU A 72 14.69 -2.12 -4.19
CA LEU A 72 13.64 -1.11 -4.10
C LEU A 72 12.62 -1.24 -5.23
N LEU A 73 13.06 -1.53 -6.46
CA LEU A 73 12.15 -1.72 -7.59
C LEU A 73 11.24 -2.93 -7.37
N VAL A 74 11.80 -4.05 -6.91
CA VAL A 74 11.02 -5.26 -6.59
C VAL A 74 10.06 -4.99 -5.42
N ALA A 75 10.52 -4.33 -4.36
CA ALA A 75 9.70 -3.99 -3.20
C ALA A 75 8.52 -3.06 -3.58
N LEU A 76 8.78 -2.02 -4.39
CA LEU A 76 7.73 -1.13 -4.90
C LEU A 76 6.73 -1.86 -5.79
N GLY A 77 7.21 -2.78 -6.63
CA GLY A 77 6.34 -3.64 -7.45
C GLY A 77 5.43 -4.53 -6.61
N PHE A 78 5.98 -5.16 -5.57
CA PHE A 78 5.22 -5.99 -4.64
C PHE A 78 4.18 -5.17 -3.87
N GLU A 79 4.57 -4.03 -3.31
CA GLU A 79 3.67 -3.13 -2.58
C GLU A 79 2.51 -2.63 -3.48
N PHE A 80 2.81 -2.34 -4.74
CA PHE A 80 1.81 -1.89 -5.70
C PHE A 80 0.72 -2.94 -5.97
N VAL A 81 1.11 -4.21 -6.18
CA VAL A 81 0.15 -5.31 -6.39
C VAL A 81 -0.65 -5.58 -5.12
N ASN A 82 0.00 -5.61 -3.94
CA ASN A 82 -0.71 -5.71 -2.66
C ASN A 82 -1.73 -4.57 -2.48
N GLY A 83 -1.32 -3.33 -2.75
CA GLY A 83 -2.19 -2.16 -2.62
C GLY A 83 -3.42 -2.21 -3.52
N PHE A 84 -3.32 -2.85 -4.70
CA PHE A 84 -4.48 -3.11 -5.54
C PHE A 84 -5.45 -4.11 -4.93
N HIS A 85 -4.96 -5.18 -4.32
CA HIS A 85 -5.81 -6.19 -3.69
C HIS A 85 -6.51 -5.63 -2.45
N ASP A 86 -5.77 -4.89 -1.64
CA ASP A 86 -6.32 -4.19 -0.47
C ASP A 86 -7.40 -3.19 -0.88
N THR A 87 -7.13 -2.42 -1.94
CA THR A 87 -8.11 -1.49 -2.48
C THR A 87 -9.33 -2.21 -3.02
N ALA A 88 -9.18 -3.28 -3.80
CA ALA A 88 -10.29 -4.06 -4.33
C ALA A 88 -11.18 -4.62 -3.21
N ASN A 89 -10.58 -5.15 -2.15
CA ASN A 89 -11.28 -5.70 -0.99
C ASN A 89 -12.02 -4.62 -0.20
N ALA A 90 -11.37 -3.47 0.04
CA ALA A 90 -11.96 -2.36 0.79
C ALA A 90 -13.10 -1.67 0.04
N VAL A 91 -12.96 -1.47 -1.28
CA VAL A 91 -13.96 -0.73 -2.08
C VAL A 91 -15.13 -1.59 -2.54
N ALA A 92 -14.98 -2.91 -2.66
CA ALA A 92 -16.04 -3.79 -3.15
C ALA A 92 -17.35 -3.63 -2.37
N THR A 93 -17.28 -3.59 -1.04
CA THR A 93 -18.46 -3.44 -0.17
C THR A 93 -19.07 -2.05 -0.26
N VAL A 94 -18.23 -1.02 -0.28
CA VAL A 94 -18.63 0.40 -0.38
C VAL A 94 -19.35 0.69 -1.70
N ILE A 95 -18.82 0.16 -2.80
CA ILE A 95 -19.41 0.30 -4.13
C ILE A 95 -20.70 -0.52 -4.24
N TYR A 96 -20.71 -1.78 -3.76
CA TYR A 96 -21.89 -2.65 -3.81
C TYR A 96 -23.07 -2.09 -3.00
N THR A 97 -22.80 -1.51 -1.83
CA THR A 97 -23.81 -0.84 -0.99
C THR A 97 -24.19 0.55 -1.49
N HIS A 98 -23.58 1.04 -2.57
CA HIS A 98 -23.80 2.37 -3.13
C HIS A 98 -23.58 3.51 -2.13
N SER A 99 -22.71 3.31 -1.14
CA SER A 99 -22.43 4.29 -0.09
C SER A 99 -21.49 5.40 -0.56
N LEU A 100 -20.56 5.11 -1.48
CA LEU A 100 -19.71 6.10 -2.15
C LEU A 100 -19.60 5.80 -3.64
N ALA A 101 -19.35 6.85 -4.43
CA ALA A 101 -19.08 6.69 -5.85
C ALA A 101 -17.72 5.97 -6.07
N PRO A 102 -17.59 5.10 -7.09
CA PRO A 102 -16.41 4.26 -7.29
C PRO A 102 -15.08 5.01 -7.31
N HIS A 103 -15.04 6.17 -7.97
CA HIS A 103 -13.84 7.01 -8.04
C HIS A 103 -13.46 7.61 -6.70
N VAL A 104 -14.43 7.97 -5.84
CA VAL A 104 -14.16 8.45 -4.48
C VAL A 104 -13.71 7.29 -3.60
N ALA A 105 -14.34 6.12 -3.72
CA ALA A 105 -14.00 4.93 -2.93
C ALA A 105 -12.55 4.49 -3.16
N VAL A 106 -12.08 4.48 -4.42
CA VAL A 106 -10.69 4.12 -4.76
C VAL A 106 -9.70 5.14 -4.21
N VAL A 107 -9.96 6.44 -4.37
CA VAL A 107 -9.08 7.50 -3.82
C VAL A 107 -9.05 7.44 -2.29
N TRP A 108 -10.20 7.18 -1.67
CA TRP A 108 -10.33 7.05 -0.22
C TRP A 108 -9.56 5.85 0.30
N SER A 109 -9.68 4.69 -0.35
CA SER A 109 -8.91 3.49 0.00
C SER A 109 -7.41 3.73 -0.14
N GLY A 110 -6.96 4.30 -1.27
CA GLY A 110 -5.54 4.60 -1.48
C GLY A 110 -4.97 5.56 -0.44
N LEU A 111 -5.75 6.54 0.01
CA LEU A 111 -5.36 7.44 1.11
C LEU A 111 -5.11 6.67 2.41
N TRP A 112 -6.01 5.74 2.76
CA TRP A 112 -5.86 4.96 3.99
C TRP A 112 -4.74 3.93 3.91
N THR A 113 -4.51 3.31 2.74
CA THR A 113 -3.32 2.46 2.51
C THR A 113 -2.03 3.25 2.71
N PHE A 114 -1.95 4.45 2.13
CA PHE A 114 -0.78 5.31 2.28
C PHE A 114 -0.56 5.77 3.73
N LEU A 115 -1.63 6.21 4.41
CA LEU A 115 -1.56 6.59 5.82
C LEU A 115 -1.19 5.41 6.71
N GLY A 116 -1.66 4.20 6.38
CA GLY A 116 -1.27 2.97 7.05
C GLY A 116 0.25 2.80 7.04
N VAL A 117 0.89 2.90 5.88
CA VAL A 117 2.35 2.78 5.76
C VAL A 117 3.09 3.90 6.52
N LEU A 118 2.60 5.14 6.45
CA LEU A 118 3.21 6.27 7.17
C LEU A 118 3.13 6.14 8.70
N VAL A 119 1.99 5.66 9.21
CA VAL A 119 1.73 5.57 10.67
C VAL A 119 2.21 4.25 11.26
N SER A 120 2.29 3.18 10.46
CA SER A 120 2.68 1.83 10.88
C SER A 120 4.00 1.81 11.66
N SER A 121 4.88 2.78 11.44
CA SER A 121 6.24 2.86 11.98
C SER A 121 7.07 1.60 11.63
N GLY A 122 8.38 1.64 11.82
CA GLY A 122 9.24 0.47 11.62
C GLY A 122 8.86 -0.74 12.48
N ALA A 123 8.01 -0.55 13.50
CA ALA A 123 7.61 -1.59 14.44
C ALA A 123 6.90 -2.78 13.78
N VAL A 124 6.06 -2.56 12.77
CA VAL A 124 5.42 -3.68 12.05
C VAL A 124 6.43 -4.41 11.18
N ALA A 125 7.32 -3.70 10.49
CA ALA A 125 8.38 -4.32 9.70
C ALA A 125 9.32 -5.18 10.59
N PHE A 126 9.75 -4.65 11.74
CA PHE A 126 10.55 -5.40 12.71
C PHE A 126 9.77 -6.55 13.35
N GLY A 127 8.46 -6.37 13.58
CA GLY A 127 7.57 -7.42 14.06
C GLY A 127 7.51 -8.59 13.08
N ILE A 128 7.29 -8.34 11.79
CA ILE A 128 7.28 -9.39 10.76
C ILE A 128 8.66 -10.06 10.64
N ILE A 129 9.75 -9.30 10.68
CA ILE A 129 11.10 -9.87 10.68
C ILE A 129 11.33 -10.78 11.90
N SER A 130 10.86 -10.38 13.08
CA SER A 130 10.98 -11.19 14.29
C SER A 130 10.11 -12.46 14.29
N LEU A 131 9.07 -12.50 13.45
CA LEU A 131 8.22 -13.68 13.24
C LEU A 131 8.79 -14.62 12.18
N LEU A 132 9.71 -14.14 11.34
CA LEU A 132 10.47 -15.02 10.45
C LEU A 132 11.48 -15.82 11.30
N PRO A 133 11.66 -17.12 11.02
CA PRO A 133 12.66 -17.95 11.71
C PRO A 133 14.06 -17.61 11.18
N VAL A 134 14.51 -16.37 11.37
CA VAL A 134 15.80 -15.88 10.88
C VAL A 134 16.96 -16.61 11.56
N GLU A 135 16.74 -17.11 12.78
CA GLU A 135 17.70 -17.93 13.52
C GLU A 135 17.97 -19.29 12.83
N LEU A 136 16.96 -19.89 12.16
CA LEU A 136 17.15 -21.10 11.35
C LEU A 136 17.91 -20.81 10.05
N ILE A 137 17.82 -19.58 9.51
CA ILE A 137 18.55 -19.19 8.30
C ILE A 137 20.03 -18.94 8.59
N LEU A 138 20.36 -18.47 9.80
CA LEU A 138 21.73 -18.18 10.22
C LEU A 138 22.48 -19.40 10.79
N GLN A 139 21.77 -20.42 11.31
CA GLN A 139 22.38 -21.65 11.84
C GLN A 139 22.50 -22.78 10.83
N VAL A 140 21.76 -22.75 9.72
CA VAL A 140 21.91 -23.73 8.63
C VAL A 140 22.97 -23.17 7.67
N GLY A 141 23.98 -23.97 7.32
CA GLY A 141 25.14 -23.51 6.55
C GLY A 141 24.79 -22.68 5.29
N SER A 142 25.74 -21.82 4.89
CA SER A 142 25.62 -20.79 3.84
C SER A 142 24.70 -21.15 2.68
N ASP A 143 24.85 -22.35 2.10
CA ASP A 143 24.12 -22.74 0.89
C ASP A 143 22.61 -22.97 1.10
N ALA A 144 22.22 -23.53 2.24
CA ALA A 144 20.81 -23.81 2.54
C ALA A 144 20.07 -22.56 3.03
N GLY A 145 20.77 -21.63 3.69
CA GLY A 145 20.22 -20.32 4.04
C GLY A 145 19.85 -19.51 2.80
N PHE A 146 20.74 -19.46 1.78
CA PHE A 146 20.43 -18.80 0.51
C PHE A 146 19.25 -19.44 -0.21
N ALA A 147 19.20 -20.77 -0.29
CA ALA A 147 18.09 -21.49 -0.93
C ALA A 147 16.72 -21.17 -0.27
N MET A 148 16.69 -21.07 1.06
CA MET A 148 15.47 -20.73 1.80
C MET A 148 14.98 -19.30 1.51
N VAL A 149 15.88 -18.32 1.50
CA VAL A 149 15.54 -16.92 1.19
C VAL A 149 15.01 -16.79 -0.24
N PHE A 150 15.66 -17.42 -1.22
CA PHE A 150 15.16 -17.43 -2.60
C PHE A 150 13.80 -18.12 -2.72
N ALA A 151 13.59 -19.26 -2.03
CA ALA A 151 12.31 -19.95 -2.02
C ALA A 151 11.18 -19.08 -1.43
N LEU A 152 11.44 -18.40 -0.30
CA LEU A 152 10.48 -17.50 0.33
C LEU A 152 10.15 -16.30 -0.55
N LEU A 153 11.16 -15.69 -1.19
CA LEU A 153 10.97 -14.57 -2.10
C LEU A 153 10.17 -14.97 -3.34
N ILE A 154 10.52 -16.09 -3.97
CA ILE A 154 9.81 -16.59 -5.15
C ILE A 154 8.36 -16.96 -4.79
N ALA A 155 8.16 -17.66 -3.66
CA ALA A 155 6.82 -18.01 -3.19
C ALA A 155 5.97 -16.76 -2.91
N ALA A 156 6.54 -15.77 -2.22
CA ALA A 156 5.85 -14.51 -1.94
C ALA A 156 5.46 -13.78 -3.22
N ILE A 157 6.37 -13.64 -4.19
CA ILE A 157 6.10 -12.96 -5.47
C ILE A 157 5.04 -13.71 -6.28
N LEU A 158 5.17 -15.03 -6.42
CA LEU A 158 4.23 -15.84 -7.20
C LEU A 158 2.83 -15.82 -6.59
N TRP A 159 2.74 -15.94 -5.26
CA TRP A 159 1.47 -15.86 -4.56
C TRP A 159 0.82 -14.48 -4.76
N ASN A 160 1.61 -13.41 -4.59
CA ASN A 160 1.15 -12.05 -4.71
C ASN A 160 0.59 -11.70 -6.08
N VAL A 161 1.18 -12.22 -7.16
CA VAL A 161 0.66 -12.00 -8.52
C VAL A 161 -0.51 -12.94 -8.86
N GLY A 162 -0.59 -14.10 -8.19
CA GLY A 162 -1.61 -15.12 -8.46
C GLY A 162 -2.97 -14.88 -7.78
N THR A 163 -3.00 -14.12 -6.68
CA THR A 163 -4.24 -13.64 -6.02
C THR A 163 -4.71 -12.33 -6.62
#